data_AF-A0A2E9JHK4-F1
#
_entry.id   AF-A0A2E9JHK4-F1
#
_cell.length_a   1.000
_cell.length_b   1.000
_cell.length_c   1.000
_cell.angle_alpha   90.00
_cell.angle_beta   90.00
_cell.angle_gamma   90.00
#
_symmetry.space_group_name_H-M   'P 1'
#
loop_
_entity.id
_entity.type
_entity.pdbx_description
1 polymer ?
#
loop_
_entity_poly.entity_id
_entity_poly.type
_entity_poly.pdbx_seq_one_letter_code
_entity_poly.pdbx_strand_id
1 'polypeptide(L)'
;MNLSRLKLSHALALALSVGVCSSSNADHFKAFTTDSFEDIKSEFTGREFLVGLWSVDCLPCLVELDMMDKVLQLNPELPFVLISTDSIEQRELQRNF
;
A
#
# COMPACT_ATOMS: atom_id res chain seq x y z
N MET A 1 12.05 -29.72 45.30
CA MET A 1 12.38 -29.30 43.92
C MET A 1 11.55 -28.08 43.57
N ASN A 2 12.22 -26.98 43.20
CA ASN A 2 11.75 -25.59 43.34
C ASN A 2 10.63 -25.17 42.37
N LEU A 3 9.41 -25.03 42.91
CA LEU A 3 8.24 -24.47 42.22
C LEU A 3 8.43 -22.99 41.81
N SER A 4 9.34 -22.28 42.48
CA SER A 4 9.73 -20.89 42.19
C SER A 4 10.56 -20.74 40.90
N ARG A 5 11.33 -21.76 40.52
CA ARG A 5 12.09 -21.74 39.25
C ARG A 5 11.20 -21.94 38.04
N LEU A 6 10.16 -22.77 38.17
CA LEU A 6 9.20 -23.04 37.09
C LEU A 6 8.37 -21.79 36.73
N LYS A 7 7.97 -20.99 37.74
CA LYS A 7 7.24 -19.72 37.52
C LYS A 7 8.11 -18.65 36.86
N LEU A 8 9.40 -18.61 37.20
CA LEU A 8 10.36 -17.66 36.59
C LEU A 8 10.62 -17.98 35.11
N SER A 9 10.64 -19.27 34.74
CA SER A 9 10.80 -19.72 33.35
C SER A 9 9.60 -19.34 32.46
N HIS A 10 8.37 -19.43 32.98
CA HIS A 10 7.16 -19.10 32.22
C HIS A 10 6.99 -17.58 32.05
N ALA A 11 7.37 -16.79 33.06
CA ALA A 11 7.35 -15.33 32.95
C ALA A 11 8.37 -14.81 31.94
N LEU A 12 9.55 -15.46 31.85
CA LEU A 12 10.57 -15.08 30.87
C LEU A 12 10.20 -15.50 29.44
N ALA A 13 9.48 -16.62 29.26
CA ALA A 13 9.02 -17.08 27.96
C ALA A 13 7.88 -16.22 27.37
N LEU A 14 6.99 -15.68 28.20
CA LEU A 14 5.86 -14.86 27.74
C LEU A 14 6.27 -13.41 27.39
N ALA A 15 7.39 -12.92 27.94
CA ALA A 15 7.92 -11.60 27.61
C ALA A 15 8.63 -11.56 26.25
N LEU A 16 9.02 -12.71 25.69
CA LEU A 16 9.81 -12.80 24.46
C LEU A 16 8.94 -12.88 23.18
N SER A 17 7.63 -13.11 23.29
CA SER A 17 6.72 -13.25 22.14
C SER A 17 6.05 -11.95 21.67
N VAL A 18 6.27 -10.82 22.34
CA VAL A 18 5.75 -9.49 21.92
C VAL A 18 6.76 -8.75 21.02
N GLY A 19 7.65 -9.50 20.37
CA GLY A 19 8.70 -8.97 19.49
C GLY A 19 8.15 -8.44 18.17
N VAL A 20 7.79 -7.15 18.17
CA VAL A 20 7.94 -6.19 17.06
C VAL A 20 7.24 -6.57 15.74
N CYS A 21 5.93 -6.32 15.66
CA CYS A 21 5.31 -5.98 14.38
C CYS A 21 5.66 -4.51 14.05
N SER A 22 6.85 -4.27 13.49
CA SER A 22 7.13 -2.99 12.85
C SER A 22 6.37 -2.96 11.52
N SER A 23 5.24 -2.27 11.48
CA SER A 23 4.61 -1.86 10.23
C SER A 23 5.55 -0.86 9.54
N SER A 24 6.45 -1.37 8.71
CA SER A 24 7.20 -0.52 7.78
C SER A 24 6.17 0.16 6.88
N ASN A 25 6.05 1.48 6.98
CA ASN A 25 5.39 2.30 5.95
C ASN A 25 6.30 2.27 4.72
N ALA A 26 6.27 1.15 4.00
CA ALA A 26 7.03 0.99 2.77
C ALA A 26 6.63 2.12 1.81
N ASP A 27 7.57 2.59 0.99
CA ASP A 27 7.22 3.46 -0.12
C ASP A 27 6.41 2.62 -1.12
N HIS A 28 5.10 2.85 -1.19
CA HIS A 28 4.21 2.09 -2.09
C HIS A 28 4.35 2.54 -3.56
N PHE A 29 5.16 3.57 -3.83
CA PHE A 29 5.47 4.00 -5.19
C PHE A 29 6.41 3.01 -5.88
N LYS A 30 5.99 2.52 -7.05
CA LYS A 30 6.81 1.72 -7.96
C LYS A 30 7.10 2.54 -9.20
N ALA A 31 8.34 2.52 -9.68
CA ALA A 31 8.68 3.15 -10.96
C ALA A 31 7.89 2.48 -12.09
N PHE A 32 7.27 3.30 -12.96
CA PHE A 32 6.59 2.81 -14.14
C PHE A 32 7.60 2.70 -15.30
N THR A 33 7.79 1.48 -15.80
CA THR A 33 8.73 1.13 -16.88
C THR A 33 7.98 0.65 -18.12
N THR A 34 8.71 0.28 -19.17
CA THR A 34 8.13 -0.28 -20.41
C THR A 34 7.34 -1.57 -20.17
N ASP A 35 7.65 -2.31 -19.11
CA ASP A 35 7.06 -3.61 -18.82
C ASP A 35 5.89 -3.50 -17.83
N SER A 36 5.79 -2.39 -17.09
CA SER A 36 4.84 -2.24 -15.98
C SER A 36 3.39 -2.43 -16.39
N PHE A 37 2.99 -1.98 -17.58
CA PHE A 37 1.59 -2.16 -18.00
C PHE A 37 1.26 -3.61 -18.35
N GLU A 38 2.21 -4.36 -18.91
CA GLU A 38 2.03 -5.81 -19.12
C GLU A 38 1.98 -6.54 -17.78
N ASP A 39 2.84 -6.18 -16.82
CA ASP A 39 2.82 -6.74 -15.47
C ASP A 39 1.48 -6.50 -14.79
N ILE A 40 0.96 -5.27 -14.83
CA ILE A 40 -0.37 -4.92 -14.30
C ILE A 40 -1.46 -5.78 -14.95
N LYS A 41 -1.50 -5.85 -16.29
CA LYS A 41 -2.51 -6.66 -16.99
C LYS A 41 -2.41 -8.14 -16.60
N SER A 42 -1.20 -8.65 -16.41
CA SER A 42 -0.98 -10.05 -16.01
C SER A 42 -1.54 -10.34 -14.61
N GLU A 43 -1.41 -9.40 -13.67
CA GLU A 43 -1.97 -9.47 -12.32
C GLU A 43 -3.50 -9.54 -12.33
N PHE A 44 -4.13 -8.88 -13.30
CA PHE A 44 -5.58 -8.86 -13.49
C PHE A 44 -6.07 -9.81 -14.61
N THR A 45 -5.33 -10.87 -14.94
CA THR A 45 -5.77 -11.84 -15.96
C THR A 45 -7.16 -12.41 -15.64
N GLY A 46 -8.09 -12.27 -16.58
CA GLY A 46 -9.46 -12.80 -16.44
C GLY A 46 -10.39 -11.97 -15.55
N ARG A 47 -9.97 -10.76 -15.14
CA ARG A 47 -10.79 -9.82 -14.38
C ARG A 47 -10.61 -8.39 -14.88
N GLU A 48 -11.65 -7.59 -14.76
CA GLU A 48 -11.58 -6.17 -15.09
C GLU A 48 -10.90 -5.39 -13.94
N PHE A 49 -10.23 -4.30 -14.29
CA PHE A 49 -9.67 -3.34 -13.36
C PHE A 49 -9.73 -1.93 -13.97
N LEU A 50 -9.75 -0.91 -13.11
CA LEU A 50 -9.72 0.48 -13.50
C LEU A 50 -8.30 1.04 -13.39
N VAL A 51 -7.95 1.94 -14.30
CA VAL A 51 -6.69 2.68 -14.27
C VAL A 51 -7.00 4.17 -14.14
N GLY A 52 -6.43 4.80 -13.11
CA GLY A 52 -6.41 6.25 -12.96
C GLY A 52 -5.05 6.79 -13.35
N LEU A 53 -5.02 7.78 -14.25
CA LEU A 53 -3.82 8.54 -14.57
C LEU A 53 -3.90 9.89 -13.87
N TRP A 54 -2.82 10.31 -13.22
CA TRP A 54 -2.80 11.60 -12.51
C TRP A 54 -1.41 12.25 -12.53
N SER A 55 -1.38 13.53 -12.18
CA SER A 55 -0.17 14.33 -12.00
C SER A 55 -0.42 15.35 -10.90
N VAL A 56 0.63 15.70 -10.14
CA VAL A 56 0.60 16.78 -9.13
C VAL A 56 0.22 18.13 -9.73
N ASP A 57 0.57 18.37 -11.00
CA ASP A 57 0.29 19.64 -11.69
C ASP A 57 -1.08 19.62 -12.41
N CYS A 58 -1.81 18.50 -12.34
CA CYS A 58 -3.14 18.36 -12.92
C CYS A 58 -4.24 18.68 -11.89
N LEU A 59 -4.65 19.95 -11.81
CA LEU A 59 -5.71 20.37 -10.89
C LEU A 59 -7.04 19.60 -11.05
N PRO A 60 -7.51 19.28 -12.28
CA PRO A 60 -8.71 18.45 -12.42
C PRO A 60 -8.54 17.02 -11.87
N CYS A 61 -7.33 16.46 -11.95
CA CYS A 61 -7.05 15.11 -11.46
C CYS A 61 -7.24 15.03 -9.94
N LEU A 62 -6.95 16.09 -9.18
CA LEU A 62 -7.18 16.11 -7.73
C LEU A 62 -8.67 16.02 -7.38
N VAL A 63 -9.54 16.67 -8.16
CA VAL A 63 -10.99 16.57 -8.00
C VAL A 63 -11.45 15.14 -8.34
N GLU A 64 -10.90 14.55 -9.40
CA GLU A 64 -11.20 13.17 -9.79
C GLU A 64 -10.78 12.17 -8.72
N LEU A 65 -9.61 12.36 -8.07
CA LEU A 65 -9.14 11.50 -6.98
C LEU A 65 -10.05 11.55 -5.75
N ASP A 66 -10.55 12.73 -5.36
CA ASP A 66 -11.55 12.86 -4.27
C ASP A 66 -12.88 12.17 -4.64
N MET A 67 -13.27 12.20 -5.92
CA MET A 67 -14.44 11.46 -6.38
C MET A 67 -14.19 9.95 -6.38
N MET A 68 -12.99 9.51 -6.76
CA MET A 68 -12.61 8.09 -6.78
C MET A 68 -12.56 7.50 -5.38
N ASP A 69 -12.11 8.27 -4.37
CA ASP A 69 -12.15 7.84 -2.96
C ASP A 69 -13.58 7.43 -2.55
N LYS A 70 -14.58 8.23 -2.91
CA LYS A 70 -16.00 7.91 -2.64
C LYS A 70 -16.45 6.65 -3.37
N VAL A 71 -15.97 6.41 -4.60
CA VAL A 71 -16.27 5.21 -5.38
C VAL A 71 -15.68 3.97 -4.71
N LEU A 72 -14.43 4.04 -4.25
CA LEU A 72 -13.74 2.93 -3.58
C LEU A 72 -14.34 2.61 -2.22
N GLN A 73 -14.80 3.61 -1.47
CA GLN A 73 -15.55 3.39 -0.22
C GLN A 73 -16.86 2.62 -0.46
N LEU A 74 -17.55 2.89 -1.58
CA LEU A 74 -18.77 2.19 -1.97
C LEU A 74 -18.50 0.81 -2.58
N ASN A 75 -17.32 0.59 -3.16
CA ASN A 75 -16.94 -0.64 -3.85
C ASN A 75 -15.52 -1.08 -3.43
N PRO A 76 -15.33 -1.58 -2.19
CA PRO A 76 -13.98 -1.91 -1.68
C PRO A 76 -13.26 -3.00 -2.48
N GLU A 77 -14.00 -3.82 -3.23
CA GLU A 77 -13.48 -4.90 -4.07
C GLU A 77 -13.11 -4.44 -5.49
N LEU A 78 -13.40 -3.18 -5.85
CA LEU A 78 -13.10 -2.63 -7.17
C LEU A 78 -11.58 -2.52 -7.36
N PRO A 79 -10.98 -3.27 -8.30
CA PRO A 79 -9.56 -3.17 -8.53
C PRO A 79 -9.23 -1.85 -9.22
N PHE A 80 -8.48 -0.99 -8.54
CA PHE A 80 -8.07 0.31 -9.06
C PHE A 80 -6.56 0.47 -8.98
N VAL A 81 -5.95 0.72 -10.13
CA VAL A 81 -4.51 0.96 -10.29
C VAL A 81 -4.31 2.43 -10.57
N LEU A 82 -3.60 3.12 -9.69
CA LEU A 82 -3.27 4.52 -9.85
C LEU A 82 -1.84 4.66 -10.42
N ILE A 83 -1.70 5.35 -11.54
CA ILE A 83 -0.42 5.58 -12.22
C ILE A 83 -0.17 7.08 -12.27
N SER A 84 0.93 7.53 -11.65
CA SER A 84 1.40 8.90 -11.80
C SER A 84 2.09 9.07 -13.16
N THR A 85 1.80 10.16 -13.86
CA THR A 85 2.53 10.58 -15.07
C THR A 85 3.73 11.46 -14.77
N ASP A 86 3.95 11.80 -13.50
CA ASP A 86 5.12 12.54 -13.06
C ASP A 86 6.33 11.62 -12.93
N SER A 87 7.53 12.21 -12.85
CA SER A 87 8.75 11.42 -12.69
C SER A 87 8.82 10.78 -11.28
N ILE A 88 9.40 9.58 -11.19
CA ILE A 88 9.51 8.85 -9.91
C ILE A 88 10.38 9.59 -8.89
N GLU A 89 11.27 10.46 -9.36
CA GLU A 89 12.07 11.37 -8.54
C GLU A 89 11.19 12.36 -7.75
N GLN A 90 9.96 12.64 -8.21
CA GLN A 90 9.00 13.52 -7.55
C GLN A 90 8.07 12.79 -6.56
N ARG A 91 8.30 11.50 -6.25
CA ARG A 91 7.42 10.69 -5.37
C ARG A 91 7.17 11.33 -3.99
N GLU A 92 8.14 12.06 -3.45
CA GLU A 92 8.01 12.74 -2.15
C GLU A 92 7.01 13.90 -2.22
N LEU A 93 6.94 14.60 -3.34
CA LEU A 93 5.91 15.61 -3.60
C LEU A 93 4.54 14.94 -3.81
N GLN A 94 4.51 13.87 -4.60
CA GLN A 94 3.29 13.11 -4.92
C GLN A 94 2.59 12.56 -3.66
N ARG A 95 3.36 12.13 -2.65
CA ARG A 95 2.83 11.61 -1.38
C ARG A 95 1.96 12.60 -0.60
N ASN A 96 2.10 13.90 -0.86
CA ASN A 96 1.35 14.93 -0.14
C ASN A 96 -0.03 15.22 -0.74
N PHE A 97 -0.40 14.50 -1.82
CA PHE A 97 -1.69 14.55 -2.49
C PHE A 97 -2.40 13.22 -2.32
#